data_AF-A0A918ZXA4-F1
#
_entry.id   AF-A0A918ZXA4-F1
#
_cell.length_a   1.000
_cell.length_b   1.000
_cell.length_c   1.000
_cell.angle_alpha   90.00
_cell.angle_beta   90.00
_cell.angle_gamma   90.00
#
_symmetry.space_group_name_H-M   'P 1'
#
loop_
_entity.id
_entity.type
_entity.pdbx_description
1 polymer ?
#
loop_
_entity_poly.entity_id
_entity_poly.type
_entity_poly.pdbx_seq_one_letter_code
_entity_poly.pdbx_strand_id
1 'polypeptide(L)' 'MECRPDGTAYLVSWSPADGYHFDEDVVRGPGRVVRLEAEPSDDTAADDDLSYAITCDATGPRVRPAPDD' A
#
# COMPACT_ATOMS: atom_id res chain seq x y z
N MET A 1 5.20 6.43 -6.04
CA MET A 1 5.23 5.08 -6.64
C MET A 1 5.88 5.11 -8.02
N GLU A 2 6.57 4.05 -8.41
CA GLU A 2 7.15 3.88 -9.75
C GLU A 2 6.71 2.54 -10.38
N CYS A 3 6.25 2.58 -11.63
CA CYS A 3 5.95 1.40 -12.44
C CYS A 3 7.02 1.21 -13.51
N ARG A 4 7.54 -0.02 -13.63
CA ARG A 4 8.45 -0.40 -14.70
C ARG A 4 7.70 -1.00 -15.89
N PRO A 5 8.24 -0.90 -17.11
CA PRO A 5 7.60 -1.43 -18.32
C PRO A 5 7.36 -2.94 -18.28
N ASP A 6 8.19 -3.68 -17.54
CA ASP A 6 8.03 -5.12 -17.37
C ASP A 6 6.89 -5.48 -16.39
N GLY A 7 6.25 -4.49 -15.77
CA GLY A 7 5.16 -4.62 -14.80
C GLY A 7 5.60 -4.77 -13.35
N THR A 8 6.88 -4.50 -13.06
CA THR A 8 7.39 -4.40 -11.69
C THR A 8 7.00 -3.05 -11.06
N ALA A 9 6.58 -3.09 -9.79
CA ALA A 9 6.22 -1.92 -9.00
C ALA A 9 7.24 -1.65 -7.89
N TYR A 10 7.52 -0.37 -7.64
CA TYR A 10 8.32 0.12 -6.52
C TYR A 10 7.55 1.21 -5.75
N LEU A 11 7.52 1.09 -4.44
CA LEU A 11 7.00 2.13 -3.56
C LEU A 11 8.10 3.14 -3.22
N VAL A 12 8.25 4.18 -4.04
CA VAL A 12 9.29 5.21 -3.87
C VAL A 12 8.87 6.38 -2.96
N SER A 13 7.58 6.69 -2.92
CA SER A 13 7.02 7.81 -2.14
C SER A 13 5.52 7.62 -2.01
N TRP A 14 5.05 7.63 -0.76
CA TRP A 14 3.65 7.51 -0.35
C TRP A 14 3.54 7.99 1.11
N SER A 15 2.39 8.55 1.47
CA SER A 15 2.08 9.02 2.82
C SER A 15 0.68 8.53 3.20
N PRO A 16 0.47 8.04 4.43
CA PRO A 16 -0.85 7.60 4.86
C PRO A 16 -1.83 8.78 4.92
N ALA A 17 -3.13 8.47 4.99
CA ALA A 17 -4.13 9.48 5.29
C ALA A 17 -3.90 10.08 6.69
N ASP A 18 -4.44 11.27 6.94
CA ASP A 18 -4.35 11.91 8.26
C ASP A 18 -4.96 10.99 9.34
N GLY A 19 -4.26 10.84 10.47
CA GLY A 19 -4.66 9.93 11.55
C GLY A 19 -4.29 8.46 11.34
N TYR A 20 -3.56 8.13 10.27
CA TYR A 20 -3.05 6.78 10.01
C TYR A 20 -1.52 6.78 9.91
N HIS A 21 -0.90 5.64 10.23
CA HIS A 21 0.52 5.37 10.05
C HIS A 21 0.73 4.07 9.28
N PHE A 22 1.94 3.82 8.79
CA PHE A 22 2.26 2.53 8.16
C PHE A 22 2.96 1.62 9.14
N ASP A 23 2.57 0.36 9.08
CA ASP A 23 3.24 -0.74 9.74
C ASP A 23 4.62 -1.04 9.20
N GLU A 24 5.31 -1.88 9.96
CA GLU A 24 6.59 -2.48 9.56
C GLU A 24 6.41 -3.41 8.35
N ASP A 25 5.21 -3.94 8.13
CA ASP A 25 4.83 -4.93 7.10
C ASP A 25 4.56 -4.35 5.70
N VAL A 26 5.11 -3.17 5.39
CA VAL A 26 5.02 -2.59 4.05
C VAL A 26 5.98 -3.29 3.07
N VAL A 27 5.41 -4.04 2.11
CA VAL A 27 6.16 -4.63 1.00
C VAL A 27 6.34 -3.62 -0.13
N ARG A 28 7.44 -2.87 -0.09
CA ARG A 28 7.76 -1.77 -1.03
C ARG A 28 8.18 -2.20 -2.44
N GLY A 29 8.38 -3.50 -2.66
CA GLY A 29 8.96 -4.04 -3.89
C GLY A 29 10.51 -4.02 -3.89
N PRO A 30 11.16 -4.46 -5.00
CA PRO A 30 10.57 -4.80 -6.29
C PRO A 30 9.62 -5.99 -6.24
N GLY A 31 8.45 -5.85 -6.86
CA GLY A 31 7.49 -6.94 -6.97
C GLY A 31 6.39 -6.67 -7.99
N ARG A 32 5.60 -7.70 -8.31
CA ARG A 32 4.39 -7.56 -9.13
C ARG A 32 3.24 -6.89 -8.37
N VAL A 33 3.28 -7.03 -7.05
CA VAL A 33 2.33 -6.45 -6.11
C VAL A 33 3.14 -5.79 -5.01
N VAL A 34 2.82 -4.54 -4.72
CA VAL A 34 3.24 -3.80 -3.52
C VAL A 34 2.08 -3.87 -2.53
N ARG A 35 2.37 -4.12 -1.25
CA ARG A 35 1.37 -4.14 -0.19
C ARG A 35 1.67 -3.06 0.84
N LEU A 36 0.60 -2.44 1.31
CA LEU A 36 0.60 -1.39 2.32
C LEU A 36 -0.50 -1.71 3.31
N GLU A 37 -0.18 -1.62 4.58
CA GLU A 37 -1.14 -1.68 5.66
C GLU A 37 -1.01 -0.39 6.46
N ALA A 38 -2.13 0.29 6.63
CA ALA A 38 -2.18 1.52 7.38
C ALA A 38 -3.06 1.33 8.62
N GLU A 39 -2.43 1.40 9.78
CA GLU A 39 -3.08 1.37 11.08
C GLU A 39 -3.51 2.77 11.52
N PRO A 40 -4.66 2.90 12.22
CA PRO A 40 -5.01 4.14 12.91
C PRO A 40 -3.92 4.50 13.92
N SER A 41 -3.55 5.77 13.97
CA SER A 41 -2.52 6.26 14.90
C SER A 41 -2.98 6.32 16.36
N ASP A 42 -4.26 6.05 16.62
CA ASP A 42 -4.85 6.07 17.95
C ASP A 42 -5.46 4.69 18.23
N ASP A 43 -4.81 3.89 19.09
CA ASP A 43 -5.23 2.52 19.45
C ASP A 43 -6.62 2.45 20.14
N THR A 44 -7.22 3.59 20.46
CA THR A 44 -8.58 3.67 21.02
C THR A 44 -9.67 3.94 19.98
N ALA A 45 -9.27 4.25 18.74
CA ALA A 45 -10.17 4.38 17.62
C ALA A 45 -10.81 3.02 17.31
N ALA A 46 -12.11 3.00 17.04
CA ALA A 46 -12.82 1.81 16.57
C ALA A 46 -12.64 1.59 15.05
N ASP A 47 -11.63 2.23 14.46
CA ASP A 47 -11.32 2.14 13.04
C ASP A 47 -10.47 0.89 12.80
N ASP A 48 -10.82 0.13 11.75
CA ASP A 48 -10.08 -1.04 11.32
C ASP A 48 -8.86 -0.66 10.48
N ASP A 49 -7.89 -1.57 10.40
CA ASP A 49 -6.70 -1.42 9.57
C ASP A 49 -7.07 -1.33 8.08
N LEU A 50 -6.29 -0.52 7.34
CA LEU A 50 -6.52 -0.30 5.92
C LEU A 50 -5.44 -0.97 5.09
N SER A 51 -5.78 -2.14 4.55
CA SER A 51 -4.87 -2.95 3.74
C SER A 51 -5.07 -2.70 2.22
N TYR A 52 -3.98 -2.46 1.49
CA TYR A 52 -4.00 -2.14 0.05
C TYR A 52 -3.02 -2.99 -0.76
N ALA A 53 -3.50 -3.51 -1.89
CA ALA A 53 -2.66 -4.11 -2.91
C ALA A 53 -2.53 -3.16 -4.11
N ILE A 54 -1.28 -2.90 -4.49
CA ILE A 54 -0.93 -2.03 -5.60
C ILE A 54 -0.24 -2.85 -6.70
N THR A 55 -0.76 -2.77 -7.92
CA THR A 55 -0.18 -3.39 -9.13
C THR A 55 0.10 -2.34 -10.20
N CYS A 56 0.93 -2.71 -11.17
CA CYS A 56 1.17 -1.90 -12.38
C CYS A 56 0.52 -2.55 -13.59
N ASP A 57 -0.25 -1.77 -14.34
CA ASP A 57 -0.73 -2.13 -15.68
C ASP A 57 -0.19 -1.14 -16.73
N ALA A 58 -0.56 -1.34 -18.01
CA ALA A 58 -0.09 -0.52 -19.13
C ALA A 58 -0.46 0.97 -19.03
N THR A 59 -1.42 1.32 -18.17
CA THR A 59 -1.89 2.70 -17.95
C THR A 59 -1.32 3.31 -16.66
N GLY A 60 -0.64 2.51 -15.83
CA GLY A 60 0.00 2.95 -14.59
C GLY A 60 -0.43 2.16 -13.35
N PRO A 61 -0.33 2.79 -12.16
CA PRO A 61 -0.74 2.17 -10.91
C PRO A 61 -2.22 1.79 -10.87
N ARG A 62 -2.50 0.64 -10.25
CA ARG A 62 -3.83 0.24 -9.81
C ARG A 62 -3.79 -0.09 -8.34
N VAL A 63 -4.69 0.51 -7.58
CA VAL A 63 -4.85 0.30 -6.14
C VAL A 63 -6.17 -0.41 -5.91
N ARG A 64 -6.18 -1.42 -5.05
CA ARG A 64 -7.38 -2.10 -4.58
C ARG A 64 -7.26 -2.40 -3.09
N PRO A 65 -8.37 -2.39 -2.34
CA PRO A 65 -8.39 -2.94 -0.98
C PRO A 65 -7.88 -4.39 -1.01
N ALA A 66 -6.97 -4.72 -0.11
CA ALA A 66 -6.57 -6.09 0.17
C ALA A 66 -7.44 -6.61 1.33
N PRO A 67 -7.80 -7.91 1.34
CA PRO A 67 -8.38 -8.50 2.52
C PRO A 67 -7.33 -8.51 3.65
N ASP A 68 -7.77 -8.24 4.87
CA ASP A 68 -7.06 -8.60 6.09
C ASP A 68 -6.85 -10.13 6.10
N ASP A 69 -5.61 -10.57 6.29
CA ASP A 69 -5.22 -12.00 6.31
C ASP A 69 -5.53 -12.65 7.67
#